data_AF-A0A9Q4C569-F1
#
_entry.id   AF-A0A9Q4C569-F1
#
_cell.length_a   1.000
_cell.length_b   1.000
_cell.length_c   1.000
_cell.angle_alpha   90.00
_cell.angle_beta   90.00
_cell.angle_gamma   90.00
#
_symmetry.space_group_name_H-M   'P 1'
#
loop_
_entity.id
_entity.type
_entity.pdbx_description
1 polymer ?
#
loop_
_entity_poly.entity_id
_entity_poly.type
_entity_poly.pdbx_seq_one_letter_code
_entity_poly.pdbx_strand_id
1 'polypeptide(L)' 'MTDKEVDEEEAVSKAEELVEKHKGVSAQDYELSGVMDYTKFGKWRMIFDVDGEGSAVKVDIDRSGNLTESNNLK' A
#
# COMPACT_ATOMS: atom_id res chain seq x y z
N MET A 1 -4.99 -21.46 -15.11
CA MET A 1 -3.91 -20.63 -14.55
C MET A 1 -4.36 -20.31 -13.14
N THR A 2 -3.62 -20.71 -12.11
CA THR A 2 -3.88 -20.18 -10.77
C THR A 2 -3.48 -18.71 -10.86
N ASP A 3 -4.45 -17.83 -10.98
CA ASP A 3 -4.31 -16.44 -10.54
C ASP A 3 -3.81 -16.53 -9.10
N LYS A 4 -2.49 -16.42 -8.92
CA LYS A 4 -1.90 -16.38 -7.59
C LYS A 4 -2.31 -15.04 -7.03
N GLU A 5 -3.27 -15.08 -6.12
CA GLU A 5 -3.61 -13.92 -5.33
C GLU A 5 -2.36 -13.50 -4.54
N VAL A 6 -2.01 -12.22 -4.58
CA VAL A 6 -0.93 -11.69 -3.76
C VAL A 6 -1.30 -11.85 -2.29
N ASP A 7 -0.36 -12.41 -1.54
CA ASP A 7 -0.44 -12.46 -0.09
C ASP A 7 -0.15 -11.09 0.54
N GLU A 8 -0.29 -11.02 1.86
CA GLU A 8 -0.09 -9.78 2.62
C GLU A 8 1.32 -9.21 2.43
N GLU A 9 2.36 -10.06 2.44
CA GLU A 9 3.75 -9.62 2.33
C GLU A 9 4.01 -9.05 0.93
N GLU A 10 3.54 -9.73 -0.13
CA GLU A 10 3.64 -9.20 -1.51
C GLU A 10 2.88 -7.88 -1.69
N ALA A 11 1.69 -7.76 -1.08
CA ALA A 11 0.92 -6.53 -1.13
C ALA A 11 1.64 -5.38 -0.41
N VAL A 12 2.18 -5.64 0.79
CA VAL A 12 2.94 -4.66 1.58
C VAL A 12 4.17 -4.18 0.81
N SER A 13 5.00 -5.09 0.30
CA SER A 13 6.21 -4.71 -0.46
C SER A 13 5.87 -3.84 -1.67
N LYS A 14 4.80 -4.19 -2.42
CA LYS A 14 4.36 -3.36 -3.55
C LYS A 14 3.89 -1.98 -3.12
N ALA A 15 3.21 -1.88 -1.98
CA ALA A 15 2.73 -0.60 -1.49
C ALA A 15 3.86 0.28 -0.96
N GLU A 16 4.86 -0.31 -0.32
CA GLU A 16 6.11 0.38 0.06
C GLU A 16 6.81 0.97 -1.16
N GLU A 17 7.03 0.17 -2.21
CA GLU A 17 7.63 0.65 -3.46
C GLU A 17 6.85 1.82 -4.08
N LEU A 18 5.52 1.77 -4.01
CA LEU A 18 4.66 2.84 -4.52
C LEU A 18 4.78 4.11 -3.67
N VAL A 19 4.81 4.00 -2.35
CA VAL A 19 5.00 5.15 -1.45
C VAL A 19 6.36 5.79 -1.70
N GLU A 20 7.43 5.01 -1.70
CA GLU A 20 8.79 5.51 -1.96
C GLU A 20 8.88 6.24 -3.30
N LYS A 21 8.35 5.62 -4.36
CA LYS A 21 8.42 6.16 -5.73
C LYS A 21 7.57 7.43 -5.91
N HIS A 22 6.37 7.47 -5.36
CA HIS A 22 5.45 8.60 -5.57
C HIS A 22 5.71 9.76 -4.61
N LYS A 23 6.10 9.46 -3.37
CA LYS A 23 6.41 10.50 -2.38
C LYS A 23 7.87 10.93 -2.41
N GLY A 24 8.75 10.16 -3.05
CA GLY A 24 10.19 10.45 -3.08
C GLY A 24 10.84 10.29 -1.71
N VAL A 25 10.28 9.38 -0.90
CA VAL A 25 10.70 9.09 0.48
C VAL A 25 11.39 7.72 0.53
N SER A 26 12.09 7.41 1.61
CA SER A 26 12.67 6.08 1.85
C SER A 26 12.01 5.40 3.05
N ALA A 27 12.21 4.10 3.24
CA ALA A 27 11.68 3.33 4.38
C ALA A 27 11.95 3.89 5.80
N GLN A 28 12.83 4.87 5.95
CA GLN A 28 13.09 5.59 7.21
C GLN A 28 12.18 6.80 7.43
N ASP A 29 11.53 7.28 6.38
CA ASP A 29 10.70 8.48 6.34
C ASP A 29 9.19 8.12 6.40
N TYR A 30 8.86 6.85 6.54
CA TYR A 30 7.49 6.39 6.73
C TYR A 30 7.41 5.17 7.64
N GLU A 31 6.27 5.00 8.30
CA GLU A 31 5.94 3.82 9.10
C GLU A 31 4.67 3.17 8.56
N LEU A 32 4.69 1.85 8.35
CA LEU A 32 3.48 1.08 8.08
C LEU A 32 2.64 0.97 9.36
N SER A 33 1.62 1.81 9.48
CA SER A 33 0.80 1.88 10.70
C SER A 33 -0.43 0.97 10.66
N GLY A 34 -0.76 0.40 9.50
CA GLY A 34 -1.83 -0.59 9.43
C GLY A 34 -1.91 -1.34 8.11
N VAL A 35 -2.24 -2.63 8.21
CA VAL A 35 -2.58 -3.50 7.08
C VAL A 35 -3.99 -4.05 7.32
N MET A 36 -4.87 -3.88 6.35
CA MET A 36 -6.25 -4.33 6.41
C MET A 36 -6.58 -5.21 5.22
N ASP A 37 -6.99 -6.44 5.49
CA ASP A 37 -7.57 -7.30 4.47
C ASP A 37 -9.02 -6.89 4.19
N TYR A 38 -9.22 -6.21 3.06
CA TYR A 38 -10.54 -5.94 2.50
C TYR A 38 -10.99 -7.09 1.59
N THR A 39 -10.96 -8.34 2.10
CA THR A 39 -11.45 -9.58 1.44
C THR A 39 -12.79 -9.37 0.76
N LYS A 40 -13.72 -8.66 1.41
CA LYS A 40 -15.06 -8.35 0.88
C LYS A 40 -15.04 -7.57 -0.44
N PHE A 41 -13.93 -6.90 -0.74
CA PHE A 41 -13.71 -6.11 -1.95
C PHE A 41 -12.52 -6.61 -2.78
N GLY A 42 -11.91 -7.74 -2.41
CA GLY A 42 -10.76 -8.31 -3.13
C GLY A 42 -9.52 -7.41 -3.14
N LYS A 43 -9.23 -6.71 -2.04
CA LYS A 43 -8.07 -5.81 -1.93
C LYS A 43 -7.42 -5.80 -0.55
N TRP A 44 -6.15 -5.43 -0.52
CA TRP A 44 -5.34 -5.13 0.65
C TRP A 44 -5.23 -3.61 0.78
N ARG A 45 -5.47 -3.08 1.97
CA ARG A 45 -5.30 -1.66 2.27
C ARG A 45 -4.16 -1.47 3.25
N MET A 46 -3.14 -0.74 2.83
CA MET A 46 -1.99 -0.38 3.64
C MET A 46 -2.07 1.10 3.99
N ILE A 47 -1.73 1.42 5.23
CA ILE A 47 -1.72 2.76 5.78
C ILE A 47 -0.28 3.07 6.18
N PHE A 48 0.26 4.14 5.59
CA PHE A 48 1.61 4.61 5.86
C PHE A 48 1.54 6.00 6.48
N ASP A 49 2.14 6.16 7.65
CA ASP A 49 2.38 7.46 8.25
C ASP A 49 3.73 7.96 7.74
N VAL A 50 3.70 8.98 6.88
CA VAL A 50 4.89 9.55 6.26
C VAL A 50 5.30 10.80 7.02
N ASP A 51 6.58 10.88 7.38
CA ASP A 51 7.14 12.02 8.09
C ASP A 51 6.99 13.31 7.27
N GLY A 52 6.35 14.31 7.86
CA GLY A 52 6.05 15.59 7.21
C GLY A 52 4.71 15.65 6.47
N GLU A 53 3.95 14.55 6.35
CA GLU A 53 2.57 14.58 5.87
C GLU A 53 1.59 14.76 7.05
N GLY A 54 0.64 15.68 6.90
CA GLY A 54 -0.41 15.90 7.92
C GLY A 54 -1.51 14.83 7.92
N SER A 55 -1.37 13.77 7.12
CA SER A 55 -2.34 12.70 6.97
C SER A 55 -1.67 11.43 6.47
N ALA A 56 -2.12 10.28 6.97
CA ALA A 56 -1.64 8.99 6.52
C ALA A 56 -1.91 8.75 5.03
N VAL A 57 -0.93 8.19 4.34
CA VAL A 57 -1.02 7.72 2.96
C VAL A 57 -1.70 6.36 2.96
N LYS A 58 -2.73 6.21 2.12
CA LYS A 58 -3.49 4.95 1.99
C LYS A 58 -3.24 4.37 0.63
N VAL A 59 -2.85 3.10 0.58
CA VAL A 59 -2.54 2.37 -0.65
C VAL A 59 -3.38 1.10 -0.69
N ASP A 60 -4.24 0.99 -1.71
CA ASP A 60 -5.07 -0.17 -1.93
C ASP A 60 -4.52 -1.01 -3.09
N ILE A 61 -4.09 -2.24 -2.78
CA ILE A 61 -3.57 -3.21 -3.75
C ILE A 61 -4.63 -4.31 -3.96
N ASP A 62 -5.03 -4.59 -5.20
CA ASP A 62 -5.91 -5.73 -5.48
C ASP A 62 -5.22 -7.07 -5.24
N ARG A 63 -5.98 -8.16 -5.23
CA ARG A 63 -5.44 -9.52 -5.15
C ARG A 63 -4.55 -9.90 -6.33
N SER A 64 -4.53 -9.15 -7.42
CA SER A 64 -3.57 -9.34 -8.52
C SER A 64 -2.28 -8.54 -8.32
N GLY A 65 -2.19 -7.76 -7.25
CA GLY A 65 -1.04 -6.92 -6.92
C GLY A 65 -0.97 -5.62 -7.73
N ASN A 66 -2.09 -5.09 -8.21
CA ASN A 66 -2.16 -3.79 -8.86
C ASN A 66 -2.68 -2.73 -7.89
N LEU A 67 -2.20 -1.51 -8.06
CA LEU A 67 -2.76 -0.35 -7.38
C LEU A 67 -4.18 -0.09 -7.89
N THR A 68 -5.15 -0.15 -6.99
CA THR A 68 -6.57 0.11 -7.29
C THR A 68 -7.00 1.51 -6.87
N GLU A 69 -6.54 1.97 -5.71
CA GLU A 69 -6.86 3.28 -5.17
C GLU A 69 -5.72 3.74 -4.27
N SER A 70 -5.34 5.00 -4.36
CA SER A 70 -4.43 5.63 -3.42
C SER A 70 -4.92 7.01 -3.05
N ASN A 71 -4.89 7.30 -1.75
CA ASN A 71 -5.15 8.65 -1.26
C ASN A 71 -3.81 9.32 -0.97
N ASN A 72 -3.61 10.52 -1.51
CA ASN A 72 -2.37 11.31 -1.42
C ASN A 72 -1.15 10.81 -2.21
N LEU A 73 -1.25 9.78 -3.06
CA LEU A 73 -0.27 9.54 -4.14
C LEU A 73 -0.69 10.36 -5.37
N LYS A 74 -0.29 11.63 -5.47
CA LYS A 74 -0.54 12.48 -6.65
C LYS A 74 0.65 12.51 -7.59
#